data_AF-A0A7W1DPJ3-F1
#
_entry.id   AF-A0A7W1DPJ3-F1
#
_cell.length_a   1.000
_cell.length_b   1.000
_cell.length_c   1.000
_cell.angle_alpha   90.00
_cell.angle_beta   90.00
_cell.angle_gamma   90.00
#
_symmetry.space_group_name_H-M   'P 1'
#
loop_
_entity.id
_entity.type
_entity.pdbx_description
1 polymer ?
#
loop_
_entity_poly.entity_id
_entity_poly.type
_entity_poly.pdbx_seq_one_letter_code
_entity_poly.pdbx_strand_id
1 'polypeptide(L)'
;MRSTLITAAIAVTMAVTPSSPPENAALAQLAQELTDHSDPGMWDDMEGSLVRERVLMLSEEAAVAETRWATQFLKKLQAVDRWKLTGEDRVTWELLEWEASMIADRGEFFWLDSPVTPYTSPLRTITSRFAAARLQTAEDRQRYLDGLHRLVPFAAQIQAKLTGQLGRGIVLPVAQIDNVVPFIRTFAAGPGSNPFVVAETRLTSVAADLRTAFATEVHTTIADHVAPAFQRLAAFVEGPYRARAPNGVGLSQYRGGDRYYRFLVRQHTSLDLTPQQIHDIGLAEVARLERELDAARQQAGFAGPLSDFRTFLKSDSRFIPQTAEQIGERLMAAAARIEPKIPAFFTARPTAGYGARRLAPALEPLMTYGYYQAPNTVDPKGYYLYNGLGLADRSLLNVAALSYHELVPGHHFQIALTKENTSLSGFRQRAGYTAYLEGWGE
;
A
#
# COMPACT_ATOMS: atom_id res chain seq x y z
N MET A 1 8.61 -43.26 57.84
CA MET A 1 9.15 -43.83 56.59
C MET A 1 8.01 -43.93 55.58
N ARG A 2 8.16 -43.21 54.46
CA ARG A 2 7.65 -43.46 53.10
C ARG A 2 6.28 -44.17 52.96
N SER A 3 5.33 -43.53 52.27
CA SER A 3 5.16 -43.76 50.82
C SER A 3 4.06 -42.90 50.23
N THR A 4 4.47 -42.15 49.21
CA THR A 4 3.72 -41.37 48.23
C THR A 4 2.85 -42.28 47.37
N LEU A 5 1.56 -41.99 47.22
CA LEU A 5 0.72 -42.54 46.16
C LEU A 5 0.54 -41.47 45.09
N ILE A 6 1.14 -41.72 43.93
CA ILE A 6 1.07 -40.91 42.72
C ILE A 6 -0.22 -41.27 42.00
N THR A 7 -1.16 -40.33 41.91
CA THR A 7 -2.34 -40.43 41.04
C THR A 7 -1.95 -39.95 39.65
N ALA A 8 -1.78 -40.87 38.70
CA ALA A 8 -1.58 -40.54 37.29
C ALA A 8 -2.92 -40.10 36.67
N ALA A 9 -3.10 -38.81 36.46
CA ALA A 9 -4.16 -38.28 35.61
C ALA A 9 -3.66 -38.33 34.16
N ILE A 10 -4.25 -39.22 33.36
CA ILE A 10 -4.05 -39.27 31.91
C ILE A 10 -4.79 -38.06 31.33
N ALA A 11 -4.05 -36.97 31.07
CA ALA A 11 -4.52 -35.89 30.23
C ALA A 11 -4.45 -36.37 28.78
N VAL A 12 -5.60 -36.73 28.19
CA VAL A 12 -5.73 -36.89 26.75
C VAL A 12 -5.68 -35.49 26.15
N THR A 13 -4.48 -35.03 25.79
CA THR A 13 -4.31 -33.91 24.87
C THR A 13 -4.77 -34.38 23.50
N MET A 14 -6.03 -34.12 23.16
CA MET A 14 -6.43 -34.08 21.76
C MET A 14 -5.70 -32.89 21.12
N ALA A 15 -4.56 -33.18 20.50
CA ALA A 15 -3.98 -32.30 19.52
C ALA A 15 -4.98 -32.19 18.37
N VAL A 16 -5.81 -31.15 18.40
CA VAL A 16 -6.52 -30.69 17.21
C VAL A 16 -5.44 -30.07 16.34
N THR A 17 -4.82 -30.88 15.48
CA THR A 17 -4.15 -30.37 14.30
C THR A 17 -5.25 -29.89 13.36
N PRO A 18 -5.38 -28.59 13.05
CA PRO A 18 -6.14 -28.20 11.88
C PRO A 18 -5.25 -28.54 10.68
N SER A 19 -5.19 -29.82 10.30
CA SER A 19 -4.77 -30.16 8.95
C SER A 19 -5.95 -29.80 8.06
N SER A 20 -5.94 -28.59 7.51
CA SER A 20 -6.84 -28.25 6.41
C SER A 20 -6.75 -29.40 5.39
N PRO A 21 -7.88 -29.90 4.85
CA PRO A 21 -7.82 -30.83 3.74
C PRO A 21 -6.95 -30.23 2.63
N PRO A 22 -6.21 -31.05 1.86
CA PRO A 22 -5.40 -30.53 0.77
C PRO A 22 -6.26 -29.66 -0.14
N GLU A 23 -5.79 -28.43 -0.39
CA GLU A 23 -6.48 -27.44 -1.23
C GLU A 23 -6.97 -28.11 -2.52
N ASN A 24 -8.19 -27.81 -2.93
CA ASN A 24 -8.71 -28.30 -4.20
C ASN A 24 -7.70 -27.98 -5.31
N ALA A 25 -7.13 -29.02 -5.94
CA ALA A 25 -6.01 -28.84 -6.87
C ALA A 25 -6.33 -27.90 -8.04
N ALA A 26 -7.60 -27.87 -8.49
CA ALA A 26 -8.03 -26.94 -9.52
C ALA A 26 -8.05 -25.48 -9.03
N LEU A 27 -8.47 -25.25 -7.78
CA LEU A 27 -8.41 -23.91 -7.16
C LEU A 27 -6.98 -23.47 -6.93
N ALA A 28 -6.11 -24.35 -6.44
CA ALA A 28 -4.69 -24.04 -6.25
C ALA A 28 -4.04 -23.60 -7.58
N GLN A 29 -4.34 -24.31 -8.67
CA GLN A 29 -3.85 -23.94 -10.01
C GLN A 29 -4.40 -22.59 -10.47
N LEU A 30 -5.69 -22.31 -10.27
CA LEU A 30 -6.29 -21.02 -10.63
C LEU A 30 -5.76 -19.88 -9.75
N ALA A 31 -5.53 -20.13 -8.47
CA ALA A 31 -4.92 -19.16 -7.56
C ALA A 31 -3.48 -18.84 -7.95
N GLN A 32 -2.73 -19.83 -8.43
CA GLN A 32 -1.41 -19.62 -9.00
C GLN A 32 -1.49 -18.87 -10.33
N GLU A 33 -2.42 -19.22 -11.23
CA GLU A 33 -2.60 -18.51 -12.51
C GLU A 33 -2.93 -17.02 -12.30
N LEU A 34 -3.86 -16.70 -11.38
CA LEU A 34 -4.18 -15.30 -11.06
C LEU A 34 -3.04 -14.62 -10.32
N THR A 35 -2.33 -15.33 -9.44
CA THR A 35 -1.09 -14.81 -8.85
C THR A 35 -0.12 -14.45 -9.95
N ASP A 36 0.26 -15.36 -10.85
CA ASP A 36 1.30 -15.10 -11.85
C ASP A 36 0.93 -13.99 -12.84
N HIS A 37 -0.37 -13.74 -13.00
CA HIS A 37 -0.89 -12.64 -13.81
C HIS A 37 -0.90 -11.31 -13.05
N SER A 38 -1.35 -11.29 -11.80
CA SER A 38 -1.50 -10.09 -10.95
C SER A 38 -0.22 -9.71 -10.18
N ASP A 39 0.63 -10.69 -9.91
CA ASP A 39 1.92 -10.54 -9.25
C ASP A 39 2.86 -9.79 -10.20
N PRO A 40 3.45 -8.67 -9.77
CA PRO A 40 4.15 -7.74 -10.63
C PRO A 40 5.56 -8.21 -10.99
N GLY A 41 5.64 -9.38 -11.64
CA GLY A 41 6.70 -9.72 -12.59
C GLY A 41 6.92 -8.67 -13.70
N MET A 42 6.25 -7.52 -13.62
CA MET A 42 6.51 -6.31 -14.39
C MET A 42 7.81 -5.61 -13.99
N TRP A 43 8.31 -5.81 -12.76
CA TRP A 43 9.60 -5.22 -12.35
C TRP A 43 10.48 -6.13 -11.51
N ASP A 44 9.97 -7.12 -10.77
CA ASP A 44 10.77 -8.11 -10.04
C ASP A 44 10.14 -9.51 -10.01
N ASP A 45 10.96 -10.56 -9.93
CA ASP A 45 10.51 -11.95 -9.77
C ASP A 45 10.13 -12.25 -8.30
N MET A 46 9.55 -13.43 -8.06
CA MET A 46 9.20 -13.91 -6.71
C MET A 46 10.40 -14.01 -5.75
N GLU A 47 11.64 -13.91 -6.26
CA GLU A 47 12.87 -13.90 -5.48
C GLU A 47 13.40 -12.47 -5.21
N GLY A 48 12.73 -11.43 -5.72
CA GLY A 48 13.10 -10.03 -5.57
C GLY A 48 14.17 -9.53 -6.54
N SER A 49 14.40 -10.24 -7.64
CA SER A 49 15.32 -9.82 -8.72
C SER A 49 14.57 -9.05 -9.79
N LEU A 50 15.12 -7.95 -10.32
CA LEU A 50 14.39 -7.18 -11.32
C LEU A 50 14.18 -8.00 -12.61
N VAL A 51 12.94 -8.09 -13.13
CA VAL A 51 12.62 -8.86 -14.36
C VAL A 51 13.21 -8.15 -15.58
N ARG A 52 13.66 -8.88 -16.60
CA ARG A 52 14.27 -8.31 -17.82
C ARG A 52 13.27 -7.79 -18.86
N GLU A 53 12.14 -8.47 -19.05
CA GLU A 53 11.39 -8.38 -20.32
C GLU A 53 10.01 -7.73 -20.23
N ARG A 54 9.47 -7.48 -19.03
CA ARG A 54 8.11 -6.95 -18.88
C ARG A 54 8.13 -5.45 -18.58
N VAL A 55 7.27 -4.70 -19.27
CA VAL A 55 6.98 -3.29 -19.01
C VAL A 55 5.48 -3.18 -18.75
N LEU A 56 5.08 -2.45 -17.70
CA LEU A 56 3.68 -2.10 -17.50
C LEU A 56 3.17 -1.31 -18.71
N MET A 57 2.17 -1.86 -19.39
CA MET A 57 1.59 -1.25 -20.59
C MET A 57 0.42 -0.33 -20.21
N LEU A 58 0.59 0.98 -20.41
CA LEU A 58 -0.44 1.99 -20.14
C LEU A 58 -1.20 2.37 -21.41
N SER A 59 -1.73 1.37 -22.12
CA SER A 59 -2.49 1.55 -23.36
C SER A 59 -3.91 0.98 -23.27
N GLU A 60 -4.80 1.47 -24.13
CA GLU A 60 -6.18 0.98 -24.19
C GLU A 60 -6.23 -0.49 -24.65
N GLU A 61 -5.33 -0.88 -25.56
CA GLU A 61 -5.18 -2.26 -26.01
C GLU A 61 -4.78 -3.19 -24.85
N ALA A 62 -3.88 -2.74 -23.97
CA ALA A 62 -3.51 -3.48 -22.78
C ALA A 62 -4.70 -3.65 -21.83
N ALA A 63 -5.48 -2.58 -21.57
CA ALA A 63 -6.68 -2.66 -20.75
C ALA A 63 -7.75 -3.62 -21.31
N VAL A 64 -7.90 -3.65 -22.65
CA VAL A 64 -8.78 -4.61 -23.35
C VAL A 64 -8.25 -6.04 -23.22
N ALA A 65 -6.93 -6.24 -23.30
CA ALA A 65 -6.30 -7.54 -23.12
C ALA A 65 -6.50 -8.06 -21.68
N GLU A 66 -6.32 -7.21 -20.67
CA GLU A 66 -6.58 -7.53 -19.26
C GLU A 66 -8.04 -7.93 -19.02
N THR A 67 -8.98 -7.15 -19.59
CA THR A 67 -10.41 -7.46 -19.50
C THR A 67 -10.74 -8.82 -20.11
N ARG A 68 -10.15 -9.13 -21.26
CA ARG A 68 -10.34 -10.41 -21.95
C ARG A 68 -9.76 -11.57 -21.15
N TRP A 69 -8.55 -11.40 -20.63
CA TRP A 69 -7.91 -12.40 -19.78
C TRP A 69 -8.77 -12.70 -18.56
N ALA A 70 -9.20 -11.66 -17.83
CA ALA A 70 -10.03 -11.82 -16.63
C ALA A 70 -11.38 -12.49 -16.93
N THR A 71 -12.00 -12.13 -18.06
CA THR A 71 -13.24 -12.80 -18.53
C THR A 71 -13.02 -14.28 -18.83
N GLN A 72 -11.87 -14.65 -19.40
CA GLN A 72 -11.53 -16.06 -19.65
C GLN A 72 -11.21 -16.79 -18.35
N PHE A 73 -10.51 -16.15 -17.42
CA PHE A 73 -10.21 -16.68 -16.10
C PHE A 73 -11.50 -16.98 -15.33
N LEU A 74 -12.46 -16.05 -15.30
CA LEU A 74 -13.77 -16.25 -14.67
C LEU A 74 -14.52 -17.46 -15.24
N LYS A 75 -14.44 -17.70 -16.57
CA LYS A 75 -15.04 -18.90 -17.19
C LYS A 75 -14.37 -20.19 -16.71
N LYS A 76 -13.04 -20.20 -16.56
CA LYS A 76 -12.32 -21.36 -15.98
C LYS A 76 -12.74 -21.58 -14.53
N LEU A 77 -12.80 -20.51 -13.73
CA LEU A 77 -13.19 -20.57 -12.32
C LEU A 77 -14.62 -21.10 -12.14
N GLN A 78 -15.55 -20.71 -13.01
CA GLN A 78 -16.93 -21.21 -13.00
C GLN A 78 -17.07 -22.71 -13.31
N ALA A 79 -16.04 -23.36 -13.88
CA ALA A 79 -16.04 -24.81 -14.03
C ALA A 79 -15.82 -25.55 -12.68
N VAL A 80 -15.32 -24.84 -11.66
CA VAL A 80 -15.27 -25.33 -10.28
C VAL A 80 -16.60 -24.98 -9.60
N ASP A 81 -17.39 -26.00 -9.28
CA ASP A 81 -18.71 -25.83 -8.65
C ASP A 81 -18.58 -25.31 -7.21
N ARG A 82 -18.81 -24.00 -7.04
CA ARG A 82 -18.67 -23.30 -5.74
C ARG A 82 -19.48 -23.94 -4.61
N TRP A 83 -20.59 -24.60 -4.92
CA TRP A 83 -21.49 -25.17 -3.93
C TRP A 83 -21.01 -26.51 -3.38
N LYS A 84 -20.01 -27.12 -4.02
CA LYS A 84 -19.31 -28.30 -3.53
C LYS A 84 -18.08 -27.96 -2.69
N LEU A 85 -17.69 -26.68 -2.65
CA LEU A 85 -16.56 -26.21 -1.85
C LEU A 85 -17.01 -25.90 -0.42
N THR A 86 -16.14 -26.15 0.55
CA THR A 86 -16.38 -25.89 1.97
C THR A 86 -15.15 -25.26 2.61
N GLY A 87 -15.34 -24.47 3.67
CA GLY A 87 -14.24 -23.88 4.42
C GLY A 87 -13.34 -22.99 3.54
N GLU A 88 -12.03 -23.15 3.68
CA GLU A 88 -11.01 -22.32 3.02
C GLU A 88 -11.06 -22.36 1.50
N ASP A 89 -11.42 -23.50 0.89
CA ASP A 89 -11.56 -23.62 -0.57
C ASP A 89 -12.67 -22.71 -1.12
N ARG A 90 -13.80 -22.62 -0.40
CA ARG A 90 -14.90 -21.74 -0.81
C ARG A 90 -14.50 -20.28 -0.71
N VAL A 91 -13.79 -19.91 0.36
CA VAL A 91 -13.23 -18.56 0.52
C VAL A 91 -12.26 -18.26 -0.63
N THR A 92 -11.34 -19.16 -0.95
CA THR A 92 -10.42 -19.00 -2.09
C THR A 92 -11.18 -18.78 -3.40
N TRP A 93 -12.22 -19.58 -3.69
CA TRP A 93 -13.04 -19.39 -4.90
C TRP A 93 -13.69 -18.01 -4.94
N GLU A 94 -14.29 -17.56 -3.83
CA GLU A 94 -14.98 -16.25 -3.75
C GLU A 94 -13.99 -15.09 -3.91
N LEU A 95 -12.78 -15.20 -3.35
CA LEU A 95 -11.72 -14.21 -3.53
C LEU A 95 -11.18 -14.16 -4.97
N LEU A 96 -11.00 -15.31 -5.62
CA LEU A 96 -10.59 -15.37 -7.03
C LEU A 96 -11.65 -14.77 -7.96
N GLU A 97 -12.93 -15.05 -7.67
CA GLU A 97 -14.06 -14.48 -8.42
C GLU A 97 -14.10 -12.96 -8.27
N TRP A 98 -13.93 -12.47 -7.05
CA TRP A 98 -13.87 -11.04 -6.76
C TRP A 98 -12.74 -10.35 -7.51
N GLU A 99 -11.49 -10.81 -7.37
CA GLU A 99 -10.32 -10.21 -8.00
C GLU A 99 -10.44 -10.19 -9.53
N ALA A 100 -10.79 -11.33 -10.14
CA ALA A 100 -10.96 -11.40 -11.58
C ALA A 100 -12.13 -10.53 -12.08
N SER A 101 -13.23 -10.44 -11.32
CA SER A 101 -14.34 -9.53 -11.65
C SER A 101 -13.91 -8.06 -11.58
N MET A 102 -13.13 -7.67 -10.57
CA MET A 102 -12.59 -6.31 -10.47
C MET A 102 -11.65 -5.97 -11.64
N ILE A 103 -10.83 -6.92 -12.11
CA ILE A 103 -9.97 -6.74 -13.28
C ILE A 103 -10.82 -6.59 -14.55
N ALA A 104 -11.83 -7.45 -14.74
CA ALA A 104 -12.72 -7.41 -15.89
C ALA A 104 -13.51 -6.09 -15.98
N ASP A 105 -14.09 -5.65 -14.86
CA ASP A 105 -14.91 -4.44 -14.80
C ASP A 105 -14.06 -3.16 -14.95
N ARG A 106 -12.80 -3.16 -14.49
CA ARG A 106 -11.92 -1.98 -14.52
C ARG A 106 -11.63 -1.48 -15.95
N GLY A 107 -11.61 -2.37 -16.93
CA GLY A 107 -11.24 -2.03 -18.31
C GLY A 107 -12.07 -0.90 -18.92
N GLU A 108 -13.35 -0.82 -18.58
CA GLU A 108 -14.25 0.25 -19.05
C GLU A 108 -13.80 1.65 -18.58
N PHE A 109 -13.06 1.73 -17.47
CA PHE A 109 -12.66 2.97 -16.84
C PHE A 109 -11.22 3.40 -17.17
N PHE A 110 -10.56 2.77 -18.15
CA PHE A 110 -9.17 3.04 -18.51
C PHE A 110 -8.84 4.54 -18.64
N TRP A 111 -9.70 5.30 -19.29
CA TRP A 111 -9.50 6.75 -19.50
C TRP A 111 -9.81 7.61 -18.27
N LEU A 112 -10.61 7.12 -17.31
CA LEU A 112 -10.92 7.82 -16.07
C LEU A 112 -9.89 7.56 -14.97
N ASP A 113 -9.11 6.48 -15.09
CA ASP A 113 -8.00 6.16 -14.21
C ASP A 113 -6.71 6.91 -14.63
N SER A 114 -6.14 7.73 -13.74
CA SER A 114 -4.92 8.47 -14.02
C SER A 114 -3.67 7.65 -13.67
N PRO A 115 -2.66 7.56 -14.56
CA PRO A 115 -1.42 6.82 -14.29
C PRO A 115 -0.52 7.49 -13.23
N VAL A 116 -0.81 8.75 -12.91
CA VAL A 116 -0.08 9.52 -11.90
C VAL A 116 -1.04 10.45 -11.16
N THR A 117 -1.03 10.37 -9.84
CA THR A 117 -1.70 11.29 -8.92
C THR A 117 -0.72 11.62 -7.78
N PRO A 118 -1.05 12.58 -6.89
CA PRO A 118 -0.16 12.90 -5.76
C PRO A 118 0.15 11.69 -4.87
N TYR A 119 -0.82 10.79 -4.71
CA TYR A 119 -0.75 9.67 -3.76
C TYR A 119 -0.52 8.32 -4.43
N THR A 120 -0.85 8.16 -5.71
CA THR A 120 -0.80 6.87 -6.41
C THR A 120 -0.10 7.01 -7.76
N SER A 121 0.92 6.19 -7.98
CA SER A 121 1.57 6.01 -9.28
C SER A 121 2.38 4.72 -9.28
N PRO A 122 2.44 3.96 -10.39
CA PRO A 122 3.33 2.81 -10.51
C PRO A 122 4.80 3.15 -10.22
N LEU A 123 5.21 4.40 -10.45
CA LEU A 123 6.57 4.89 -10.15
C LEU A 123 6.97 4.70 -8.69
N ARG A 124 6.01 4.77 -7.74
CA ARG A 124 6.30 4.51 -6.32
C ARG A 124 6.72 3.06 -6.10
N THR A 125 5.93 2.12 -6.61
CA THR A 125 6.24 0.68 -6.54
C THR A 125 7.55 0.37 -7.25
N ILE A 126 7.76 0.92 -8.45
CA ILE A 126 9.01 0.76 -9.21
C ILE A 126 10.21 1.22 -8.38
N THR A 127 10.13 2.41 -7.77
CA THR A 127 11.19 2.93 -6.89
C THR A 127 11.49 1.97 -5.74
N SER A 128 10.45 1.46 -5.07
CA SER A 128 10.63 0.47 -3.99
C SER A 128 11.28 -0.82 -4.49
N ARG A 129 10.96 -1.31 -5.69
CA ARG A 129 11.61 -2.50 -6.28
C ARG A 129 13.08 -2.26 -6.60
N PHE A 130 13.43 -1.10 -7.16
CA PHE A 130 14.84 -0.71 -7.38
C PHE A 130 15.62 -0.61 -6.06
N ALA A 131 14.99 -0.10 -5.00
CA ALA A 131 15.61 -0.03 -3.68
C ALA A 131 15.87 -1.43 -3.08
N ALA A 132 14.99 -2.40 -3.34
CA ALA A 132 15.09 -3.78 -2.85
C ALA A 132 15.92 -4.72 -3.75
N ALA A 133 16.19 -4.34 -5.00
CA ALA A 133 16.85 -5.20 -5.98
C ALA A 133 18.20 -5.77 -5.49
N ARG A 134 18.45 -7.05 -5.80
CA ARG A 134 19.78 -7.65 -5.62
C ARG A 134 20.78 -7.01 -6.61
N LEU A 135 22.06 -6.98 -6.23
CA LEU A 135 23.16 -6.40 -7.02
C LEU A 135 24.43 -7.26 -6.98
N GLN A 136 24.32 -8.51 -6.50
CA GLN A 136 25.47 -9.34 -6.14
C GLN A 136 26.13 -9.96 -7.38
N THR A 137 25.31 -10.45 -8.31
CA THR A 137 25.78 -11.11 -9.51
C THR A 137 25.91 -10.13 -10.69
N ALA A 138 26.63 -10.52 -11.74
CA ALA A 138 26.66 -9.73 -12.98
C ALA A 138 25.27 -9.62 -13.62
N GLU A 139 24.47 -10.68 -13.53
CA GLU A 139 23.11 -10.69 -14.04
C GLU A 139 22.18 -9.73 -13.27
N ASP A 140 22.31 -9.65 -11.95
CA ASP A 140 21.56 -8.70 -11.12
C ASP A 140 21.82 -7.25 -11.54
N ARG A 141 23.09 -6.90 -11.73
CA ARG A 141 23.51 -5.56 -12.16
C ARG A 141 23.00 -5.24 -13.58
N GLN A 142 23.05 -6.21 -14.48
CA GLN A 142 22.47 -6.05 -15.82
C GLN A 142 20.96 -5.80 -15.76
N ARG A 143 20.22 -6.58 -14.96
CA ARG A 143 18.78 -6.40 -14.76
C ARG A 143 18.43 -5.00 -14.23
N TYR A 144 19.28 -4.45 -13.36
CA TYR A 144 19.15 -3.09 -12.84
C TYR A 144 19.27 -2.05 -13.96
N LEU A 145 20.30 -2.15 -14.79
CA LEU A 145 20.53 -1.25 -15.93
C LEU A 145 19.41 -1.36 -16.97
N ASP A 146 19.00 -2.59 -17.32
CA ASP A 146 17.86 -2.84 -18.22
C ASP A 146 16.60 -2.16 -17.66
N GLY A 147 16.39 -2.26 -16.35
CA GLY A 147 15.32 -1.57 -15.64
C GLY A 147 15.37 -0.05 -15.84
N LEU A 148 16.53 0.58 -15.69
CA LEU A 148 16.68 2.01 -15.91
C LEU A 148 16.29 2.40 -17.34
N HIS A 149 16.72 1.62 -18.33
CA HIS A 149 16.35 1.84 -19.72
C HIS A 149 14.84 1.71 -19.95
N ARG A 150 14.16 0.79 -19.26
CA ARG A 150 12.69 0.62 -19.34
C ARG A 150 11.91 1.80 -18.74
N LEU A 151 12.52 2.62 -17.88
CA LEU A 151 11.86 3.83 -17.36
C LEU A 151 11.62 4.88 -18.45
N VAL A 152 12.45 4.91 -19.50
CA VAL A 152 12.33 5.87 -20.61
C VAL A 152 11.04 5.68 -21.40
N PRO A 153 10.74 4.49 -21.98
CA PRO A 153 9.46 4.27 -22.63
C PRO A 153 8.31 4.31 -21.63
N PHE A 154 8.52 3.97 -20.36
CA PHE A 154 7.45 4.08 -19.35
C PHE A 154 7.02 5.54 -19.10
N ALA A 155 7.96 6.48 -19.01
CA ALA A 155 7.65 7.91 -18.92
C ALA A 155 6.89 8.41 -20.16
N ALA A 156 7.27 7.92 -21.35
CA ALA A 156 6.55 8.23 -22.59
C ALA A 156 5.12 7.66 -22.60
N GLN A 157 4.90 6.46 -22.05
CA GLN A 157 3.58 5.86 -21.91
C GLN A 157 2.68 6.66 -20.96
N ILE A 158 3.21 7.14 -19.82
CA ILE A 158 2.48 8.05 -18.92
C ILE A 158 2.05 9.30 -19.70
N GLN A 159 2.97 9.93 -20.43
CA GLN A 159 2.65 11.11 -21.24
C GLN A 159 1.59 10.82 -22.31
N ALA A 160 1.67 9.68 -22.99
CA ALA A 160 0.73 9.26 -24.01
C ALA A 160 -0.68 9.07 -23.43
N LYS A 161 -0.81 8.37 -22.28
CA LYS A 161 -2.09 8.19 -21.58
C LYS A 161 -2.66 9.55 -21.15
N LEU A 162 -1.86 10.41 -20.52
CA LEU A 162 -2.28 11.76 -20.13
C LEU A 162 -2.69 12.63 -21.34
N THR A 163 -2.01 12.50 -22.48
CA THR A 163 -2.38 13.18 -23.73
C THR A 163 -3.72 12.68 -24.26
N GLY A 164 -3.96 11.36 -24.21
CA GLY A 164 -5.24 10.76 -24.58
C GLY A 164 -6.40 11.17 -23.68
N GLN A 165 -6.15 11.31 -22.37
CA GLN A 165 -7.10 11.84 -21.39
C GLN A 165 -7.39 13.32 -21.67
N LEU A 166 -6.36 14.11 -21.92
CA LEU A 166 -6.45 15.53 -22.30
C LEU A 166 -7.32 15.72 -23.55
N GLY A 167 -7.15 14.88 -24.57
CA GLY A 167 -7.99 14.87 -25.78
C GLY A 167 -9.47 14.55 -25.51
N ARG A 168 -9.77 13.83 -24.42
CA ARG A 168 -11.12 13.49 -23.96
C ARG A 168 -11.68 14.47 -22.93
N GLY A 169 -10.94 15.52 -22.59
CA GLY A 169 -11.33 16.48 -21.56
C GLY A 169 -11.23 15.95 -20.13
N ILE A 170 -10.52 14.84 -19.91
CA ILE A 170 -10.25 14.27 -18.59
C ILE A 170 -8.89 14.77 -18.13
N VAL A 171 -8.84 15.58 -17.07
CA VAL A 171 -7.60 16.24 -16.61
C VAL A 171 -7.53 16.21 -15.08
N LEU A 172 -6.34 16.07 -14.51
CA LEU A 172 -6.19 16.24 -13.06
C LEU A 172 -6.52 17.70 -12.67
N PRO A 173 -7.18 17.94 -11.52
CA PRO A 173 -7.39 19.29 -11.02
C PRO A 173 -6.07 20.02 -10.75
N VAL A 174 -6.07 21.36 -10.83
CA VAL A 174 -4.88 22.20 -10.58
C VAL A 174 -4.20 21.85 -9.26
N ALA A 175 -4.98 21.70 -8.18
CA ALA A 175 -4.47 21.36 -6.85
C ALA A 175 -3.74 20.00 -6.78
N GLN A 176 -4.07 19.05 -7.66
CA GLN A 176 -3.35 17.79 -7.75
C GLN A 176 -2.07 17.93 -8.57
N ILE A 177 -2.09 18.73 -9.65
CA ILE A 177 -0.92 18.98 -10.49
C ILE A 177 0.21 19.63 -9.69
N ASP A 178 -0.11 20.55 -8.77
CA ASP A 178 0.86 21.21 -7.90
C ASP A 178 1.68 20.21 -7.05
N ASN A 179 1.14 19.00 -6.79
CA ASN A 179 1.84 17.92 -6.10
C ASN A 179 2.43 16.88 -7.07
N VAL A 180 1.80 16.63 -8.22
CA VAL A 180 2.27 15.67 -9.22
C VAL A 180 3.55 16.14 -9.90
N VAL A 181 3.68 17.43 -10.25
CA VAL A 181 4.87 17.95 -10.94
C VAL A 181 6.13 17.78 -10.08
N PRO A 182 6.17 18.18 -8.80
CA PRO A 182 7.29 17.89 -7.92
C PRO A 182 7.61 16.39 -7.81
N PHE A 183 6.59 15.54 -7.70
CA PHE A 183 6.78 14.08 -7.67
C PHE A 183 7.48 13.56 -8.94
N ILE A 184 7.02 13.95 -10.14
CA ILE A 184 7.67 13.57 -11.41
C ILE A 184 9.09 14.13 -11.49
N ARG A 185 9.32 15.36 -11.00
CA ARG A 185 10.63 16.01 -11.01
C ARG A 185 11.68 15.29 -10.15
N THR A 186 11.28 14.47 -9.18
CA THR A 186 12.24 13.60 -8.44
C THR A 186 13.00 12.66 -9.36
N PHE A 187 12.34 12.14 -10.40
CA PHE A 187 12.94 11.24 -11.40
C PHE A 187 13.66 12.00 -12.53
N ALA A 188 13.37 13.30 -12.66
CA ALA A 188 14.04 14.23 -13.57
C ALA A 188 15.35 14.79 -13.00
N ALA A 189 15.61 14.55 -11.72
CA ALA A 189 16.82 14.96 -11.04
C ALA A 189 18.03 14.19 -11.57
N GLY A 190 19.20 14.84 -11.54
CA GLY A 190 20.46 14.21 -11.89
C GLY A 190 20.93 13.20 -10.85
N PRO A 191 22.08 12.53 -11.10
CA PRO A 191 22.54 11.42 -10.26
C PRO A 191 22.89 11.77 -8.81
N GLY A 192 22.90 13.05 -8.42
CA GLY A 192 23.10 13.44 -7.02
C GLY A 192 21.88 13.23 -6.12
N SER A 193 20.68 13.13 -6.70
CA SER A 193 19.42 13.05 -5.92
C SER A 193 18.34 12.18 -6.55
N ASN A 194 18.63 11.52 -7.69
CA ASN A 194 17.70 10.62 -8.33
C ASN A 194 17.48 9.34 -7.46
N PRO A 195 16.23 8.90 -7.24
CA PRO A 195 15.94 7.76 -6.37
C PRO A 195 16.45 6.40 -6.91
N PHE A 196 16.86 6.33 -8.17
CA PHE A 196 17.44 5.13 -8.78
C PHE A 196 18.97 5.08 -8.71
N VAL A 197 19.61 6.02 -8.00
CA VAL A 197 21.04 5.96 -7.73
C VAL A 197 21.32 4.88 -6.69
N VAL A 198 22.33 4.06 -6.94
CA VAL A 198 22.71 2.97 -6.03
C VAL A 198 23.64 3.53 -4.94
N ALA A 199 23.19 3.50 -3.69
CA ALA A 199 24.04 3.85 -2.55
C ALA A 199 25.23 2.89 -2.43
N GLU A 200 26.42 3.41 -2.12
CA GLU A 200 27.67 2.62 -1.99
C GLU A 200 27.54 1.46 -0.99
N THR A 201 26.74 1.64 0.05
CA THR A 201 26.46 0.61 1.07
C THR A 201 25.84 -0.65 0.47
N ARG A 202 25.08 -0.54 -0.62
CA ARG A 202 24.49 -1.68 -1.35
C ARG A 202 25.49 -2.44 -2.22
N LEU A 203 26.67 -1.86 -2.48
CA LEU A 203 27.71 -2.44 -3.32
C LEU A 203 28.86 -3.06 -2.51
N THR A 204 28.73 -3.13 -1.19
CA THR A 204 29.77 -3.64 -0.28
C THR A 204 30.18 -5.09 -0.57
N SER A 205 29.26 -5.91 -1.09
CA SER A 205 29.52 -7.30 -1.50
C SER A 205 30.06 -7.45 -2.93
N VAL A 206 30.11 -6.38 -3.71
CA VAL A 206 30.63 -6.37 -5.10
C VAL A 206 32.15 -6.14 -5.07
N ALA A 207 32.90 -6.70 -6.02
CA ALA A 207 34.34 -6.45 -6.16
C ALA A 207 34.64 -4.97 -6.48
N ALA A 208 35.68 -4.38 -5.88
CA ALA A 208 35.90 -2.93 -5.88
C ALA A 208 36.03 -2.31 -7.28
N ASP A 209 36.69 -2.99 -8.20
CA ASP A 209 36.82 -2.62 -9.62
C ASP A 209 35.46 -2.59 -10.33
N LEU A 210 34.58 -3.54 -10.02
CA LEU A 210 33.22 -3.61 -10.55
C LEU A 210 32.28 -2.58 -9.93
N ARG A 211 32.51 -2.14 -8.68
CA ARG A 211 31.67 -1.12 -8.03
C ARG A 211 31.71 0.19 -8.78
N THR A 212 32.91 0.69 -9.07
CA THR A 212 33.11 1.98 -9.74
C THR A 212 32.55 1.95 -11.15
N ALA A 213 32.79 0.86 -11.90
CA ALA A 213 32.25 0.69 -13.24
C ALA A 213 30.72 0.70 -13.24
N PHE A 214 30.09 -0.13 -12.40
CA PHE A 214 28.63 -0.22 -12.30
C PHE A 214 27.99 1.08 -11.81
N ALA A 215 28.54 1.72 -10.77
CA ALA A 215 28.04 3.00 -10.30
C ALA A 215 28.14 4.08 -11.38
N THR A 216 29.26 4.14 -12.12
CA THR A 216 29.41 5.07 -13.24
C THR A 216 28.37 4.82 -14.32
N GLU A 217 28.12 3.56 -14.69
CA GLU A 217 27.13 3.19 -15.70
C GLU A 217 25.70 3.54 -15.29
N VAL A 218 25.35 3.32 -14.02
CA VAL A 218 24.05 3.76 -13.45
C VAL A 218 23.92 5.29 -13.51
N HIS A 219 24.95 6.02 -13.09
CA HIS A 219 24.95 7.48 -13.12
C HIS A 219 24.80 8.03 -14.54
N THR A 220 25.55 7.49 -15.50
CA THR A 220 25.47 7.86 -16.93
C THR A 220 24.09 7.54 -17.49
N THR A 221 23.56 6.34 -17.24
CA THR A 221 22.21 5.96 -17.71
C THR A 221 21.13 6.88 -17.17
N ILE A 222 21.24 7.28 -15.90
CA ILE A 222 20.31 8.24 -15.29
C ILE A 222 20.44 9.62 -15.96
N ALA A 223 21.66 10.13 -16.10
CA ALA A 223 21.90 11.46 -16.65
C ALA A 223 21.50 11.59 -18.13
N ASP A 224 21.80 10.58 -18.95
CA ASP A 224 21.67 10.66 -20.40
C ASP A 224 20.29 10.18 -20.90
N HIS A 225 19.61 9.34 -20.12
CA HIS A 225 18.37 8.70 -20.57
C HIS A 225 17.18 8.94 -19.63
N VAL A 226 17.30 8.55 -18.35
CA VAL A 226 16.17 8.57 -17.41
C VAL A 226 15.74 10.01 -17.11
N ALA A 227 16.67 10.84 -16.63
CA ALA A 227 16.37 12.21 -16.24
C ALA A 227 15.77 13.04 -17.39
N PRO A 228 16.33 13.03 -18.62
CA PRO A 228 15.73 13.73 -19.76
C PRO A 228 14.31 13.25 -20.11
N ALA A 229 14.01 11.95 -19.95
CA ALA A 229 12.67 11.43 -20.19
C ALA A 229 11.64 11.99 -19.19
N PHE A 230 11.99 12.01 -17.90
CA PHE A 230 11.12 12.59 -16.87
C PHE A 230 11.07 14.13 -16.90
N GLN A 231 12.12 14.81 -17.39
CA GLN A 231 12.08 16.25 -17.66
C GLN A 231 11.03 16.60 -18.72
N ARG A 232 10.96 15.83 -19.82
CA ARG A 232 9.94 16.00 -20.86
C ARG A 232 8.53 15.78 -20.30
N LEU A 233 8.34 14.71 -19.52
CA LEU A 233 7.06 14.43 -18.87
C LEU A 233 6.65 15.56 -17.91
N ALA A 234 7.56 16.03 -17.05
CA ALA A 234 7.30 17.12 -16.13
C ALA A 234 6.92 18.42 -16.87
N ALA A 235 7.65 18.77 -17.93
CA ALA A 235 7.36 19.95 -18.75
C ALA A 235 6.00 19.85 -19.45
N PHE A 236 5.62 18.67 -19.94
CA PHE A 236 4.28 18.43 -20.49
C PHE A 236 3.18 18.63 -19.44
N VAL A 237 3.36 18.05 -18.24
CA VAL A 237 2.37 18.13 -17.16
C VAL A 237 2.22 19.59 -16.66
N GLU A 238 3.33 20.30 -16.49
CA GLU A 238 3.36 21.67 -15.98
C GLU A 238 2.87 22.72 -16.97
N GLY A 239 3.09 22.49 -18.28
CA GLY A 239 2.69 23.41 -19.34
C GLY A 239 1.37 23.00 -20.00
N PRO A 240 1.39 22.31 -21.16
CA PRO A 240 0.19 22.02 -21.96
C PRO A 240 -0.94 21.32 -21.20
N TYR A 241 -0.61 20.39 -20.30
CA TYR A 241 -1.61 19.66 -19.51
C TYR A 241 -2.26 20.56 -18.45
N ARG A 242 -1.45 21.27 -17.65
CA ARG A 242 -1.94 22.21 -16.62
C ARG A 242 -2.78 23.35 -17.19
N ALA A 243 -2.45 23.84 -18.39
CA ALA A 243 -3.20 24.91 -19.05
C ALA A 243 -4.69 24.56 -19.30
N ARG A 244 -5.04 23.27 -19.25
CA ARG A 244 -6.40 22.76 -19.41
C ARG A 244 -6.98 22.13 -18.13
N ALA A 245 -6.26 22.22 -17.03
CA ALA A 245 -6.68 21.62 -15.76
C ALA A 245 -7.83 22.41 -15.13
N PRO A 246 -8.89 21.74 -14.66
CA PRO A 246 -9.98 22.41 -13.97
C PRO A 246 -9.56 22.80 -12.55
N ASN A 247 -10.22 23.83 -12.01
CA ASN A 247 -10.22 24.11 -10.58
C ASN A 247 -11.16 23.17 -9.81
N GLY A 248 -12.20 22.66 -10.48
CA GLY A 248 -13.17 21.72 -9.92
C GLY A 248 -12.56 20.34 -9.61
N VAL A 249 -13.11 19.67 -8.60
CA VAL A 249 -12.67 18.35 -8.14
C VAL A 249 -13.79 17.31 -8.30
N GLY A 250 -13.42 16.04 -8.16
CA GLY A 250 -14.35 14.91 -8.21
C GLY A 250 -14.43 14.26 -9.59
N LEU A 251 -14.66 12.94 -9.60
CA LEU A 251 -14.78 12.16 -10.84
C LEU A 251 -16.08 12.45 -11.58
N SER A 252 -17.15 12.80 -10.87
CA SER A 252 -18.48 13.05 -11.42
C SER A 252 -18.54 14.22 -12.41
N GLN A 253 -17.51 15.08 -12.45
CA GLN A 253 -17.40 16.12 -13.47
C GLN A 253 -17.09 15.56 -14.88
N TYR A 254 -16.63 14.30 -14.97
CA TYR A 254 -16.32 13.62 -16.22
C TYR A 254 -17.41 12.64 -16.61
N ARG A 255 -17.62 12.47 -17.93
CA ARG A 255 -18.57 11.51 -18.47
C ARG A 255 -18.22 10.09 -17.99
N GLY A 256 -19.18 9.43 -17.33
CA GLY A 256 -19.00 8.10 -16.76
C GLY A 256 -18.26 8.06 -15.42
N GLY A 257 -17.88 9.22 -14.87
CA GLY A 257 -17.18 9.32 -13.60
C GLY A 257 -18.02 8.94 -12.38
N ASP A 258 -19.36 9.06 -12.47
CA ASP A 258 -20.31 8.52 -11.50
C ASP A 258 -20.25 6.99 -11.42
N ARG A 259 -20.24 6.31 -12.58
CA ARG A 259 -20.08 4.86 -12.67
C ARG A 259 -18.71 4.40 -12.20
N TYR A 260 -17.66 5.15 -12.55
CA TYR A 260 -16.31 4.84 -12.07
C TYR A 260 -16.20 5.03 -10.54
N TYR A 261 -16.79 6.09 -9.99
CA TYR A 261 -16.79 6.30 -8.55
C TYR A 261 -17.57 5.19 -7.82
N ARG A 262 -18.70 4.73 -8.37
CA ARG A 262 -19.41 3.55 -7.85
C ARG A 262 -18.55 2.28 -7.91
N PHE A 263 -17.82 2.07 -9.00
CA PHE A 263 -16.87 0.96 -9.11
C PHE A 263 -15.79 1.03 -8.03
N LEU A 264 -15.18 2.21 -7.80
CA LEU A 264 -14.19 2.41 -6.74
C LEU A 264 -14.78 2.19 -5.34
N VAL A 265 -16.01 2.64 -5.09
CA VAL A 265 -16.74 2.33 -3.85
C VAL A 265 -16.82 0.83 -3.64
N ARG A 266 -17.30 0.07 -4.63
CA ARG A 266 -17.40 -1.39 -4.54
C ARG A 266 -16.03 -2.02 -4.31
N GLN A 267 -15.02 -1.59 -5.06
CA GLN A 267 -13.65 -2.10 -4.95
C GLN A 267 -13.06 -1.90 -3.54
N HIS A 268 -13.24 -0.71 -2.95
CA HIS A 268 -12.61 -0.38 -1.66
C HIS A 268 -13.44 -0.82 -0.46
N THR A 269 -14.77 -0.86 -0.58
CA THR A 269 -15.65 -1.26 0.53
C THR A 269 -16.02 -2.74 0.53
N SER A 270 -15.79 -3.44 -0.59
CA SER A 270 -16.34 -4.78 -0.90
C SER A 270 -17.86 -4.90 -0.80
N LEU A 271 -18.58 -3.77 -0.78
CA LEU A 271 -20.02 -3.69 -0.67
C LEU A 271 -20.64 -3.02 -1.90
N ASP A 272 -21.86 -3.41 -2.25
CA ASP A 272 -22.64 -2.75 -3.31
C ASP A 272 -23.42 -1.54 -2.76
N LEU A 273 -22.72 -0.63 -2.09
CA LEU A 273 -23.28 0.62 -1.59
C LEU A 273 -23.23 1.71 -2.66
N THR A 274 -24.25 2.54 -2.70
CA THR A 274 -24.21 3.79 -3.47
C THR A 274 -23.29 4.81 -2.79
N PRO A 275 -22.67 5.73 -3.54
CA PRO A 275 -21.98 6.89 -2.97
C PRO A 275 -22.82 7.69 -1.98
N GLN A 276 -24.12 7.86 -2.23
CA GLN A 276 -25.03 8.59 -1.35
C GLN A 276 -25.22 7.86 -0.01
N GLN A 277 -25.39 6.53 -0.03
CA GLN A 277 -25.50 5.76 1.21
C GLN A 277 -24.24 5.89 2.07
N ILE A 278 -23.05 5.87 1.47
CA ILE A 278 -21.79 6.09 2.21
C ILE A 278 -21.73 7.50 2.78
N HIS A 279 -22.16 8.50 2.00
CA HIS A 279 -22.22 9.88 2.47
C HIS A 279 -23.14 10.04 3.69
N ASP A 280 -24.33 9.45 3.62
CA ASP A 280 -25.33 9.52 4.70
C ASP A 280 -24.84 8.80 5.97
N ILE A 281 -24.19 7.64 5.83
CA ILE A 281 -23.51 6.94 6.93
C ILE A 281 -22.43 7.85 7.55
N GLY A 282 -21.60 8.48 6.71
CA GLY A 282 -20.56 9.40 7.17
C GLY A 282 -21.10 10.59 7.95
N LEU A 283 -22.19 11.22 7.47
CA LEU A 283 -22.84 12.31 8.18
C LEU A 283 -23.40 11.86 9.54
N ALA A 284 -23.99 10.67 9.61
CA ALA A 284 -24.49 10.11 10.85
C ALA A 284 -23.35 9.83 11.86
N GLU A 285 -22.23 9.28 11.41
CA GLU A 285 -21.07 9.03 12.25
C GLU A 285 -20.39 10.32 12.72
N VAL A 286 -20.25 11.32 11.85
CA VAL A 286 -19.77 12.66 12.27
C VAL A 286 -20.67 13.23 13.36
N ALA A 287 -21.99 13.21 13.17
CA ALA A 287 -22.92 13.70 14.17
C ALA A 287 -22.84 12.91 15.50
N ARG A 288 -22.58 11.59 15.46
CA ARG A 288 -22.35 10.78 16.65
C ARG A 288 -21.07 11.19 17.38
N LEU A 289 -19.96 11.29 16.66
CA LEU A 289 -18.65 11.67 17.20
C LEU A 289 -18.65 13.10 17.75
N GLU A 290 -19.39 14.03 17.15
CA GLU A 290 -19.59 15.39 17.70
C GLU A 290 -20.23 15.34 19.11
N ARG A 291 -21.24 14.49 19.30
CA ARG A 291 -21.87 14.32 20.62
C ARG A 291 -20.94 13.68 21.63
N GLU A 292 -20.15 12.69 21.22
CA GLU A 292 -19.17 12.04 22.09
C GLU A 292 -18.03 12.98 22.50
N LEU A 293 -17.56 13.83 21.58
CA LEU A 293 -16.57 14.85 21.90
C LEU A 293 -17.11 15.88 22.90
N ASP A 294 -18.38 16.30 22.76
CA ASP A 294 -18.99 17.20 23.73
C ASP A 294 -19.19 16.54 25.11
N ALA A 295 -19.58 15.26 25.14
CA ALA A 295 -19.64 14.51 26.39
C ALA A 295 -18.26 14.41 27.06
N ALA A 296 -17.21 14.12 26.28
CA ALA A 296 -15.83 14.09 26.78
C ALA A 296 -15.37 15.46 27.30
N ARG A 297 -15.77 16.56 26.64
CA ARG A 297 -15.55 17.94 27.12
C ARG A 297 -16.18 18.16 28.49
N GLN A 298 -17.44 17.78 28.66
CA GLN A 298 -18.18 17.92 29.92
C GLN A 298 -17.54 17.08 31.02
N GLN A 299 -17.16 15.83 30.73
CA GLN A 299 -16.49 14.94 31.68
C GLN A 299 -15.11 15.45 32.10
N ALA A 300 -14.37 16.10 31.19
CA ALA A 300 -13.10 16.75 31.49
C ALA A 300 -13.25 18.04 32.32
N GLY A 301 -14.48 18.50 32.57
CA GLY A 301 -14.76 19.75 33.31
C GLY A 301 -14.40 21.01 32.54
N PHE A 302 -14.28 20.94 31.22
CA PHE A 302 -13.92 22.10 30.39
C PHE A 302 -15.12 23.03 30.22
N ALA A 303 -15.01 24.25 30.74
CA ALA A 303 -16.03 25.29 30.63
C ALA A 303 -16.03 25.94 29.24
N GLY A 304 -17.21 26.34 28.75
CA GLY A 304 -17.38 26.96 27.44
C GLY A 304 -17.88 26.01 26.34
N PRO A 305 -18.09 26.53 25.12
CA PRO A 305 -18.61 25.76 24.00
C PRO A 305 -17.62 24.75 23.43
N LEU A 306 -18.12 23.79 22.65
CA LEU A 306 -17.31 22.76 21.97
C LEU A 306 -16.24 23.35 21.04
N SER A 307 -16.50 24.51 20.43
CA SER A 307 -15.51 25.23 19.60
C SER A 307 -14.24 25.59 20.38
N ASP A 308 -14.41 26.04 21.62
CA ASP A 308 -13.29 26.48 22.45
C ASP A 308 -12.49 25.27 22.93
N PHE A 309 -13.18 24.17 23.22
CA PHE A 309 -12.54 22.90 23.53
C PHE A 309 -11.73 22.37 22.35
N ARG A 310 -12.24 22.47 21.10
CA ARG A 310 -11.47 22.10 19.90
C ARG A 310 -10.22 22.96 19.73
N THR A 311 -10.32 24.27 19.97
CA THR A 311 -9.16 25.17 19.94
C THR A 311 -8.15 24.75 21.00
N PHE A 312 -8.59 24.53 22.24
CA PHE A 312 -7.75 24.04 23.32
C PHE A 312 -7.01 22.74 22.99
N LEU A 313 -7.71 21.71 22.48
CA LEU A 313 -7.09 20.44 22.09
C LEU A 313 -6.05 20.58 20.97
N LYS A 314 -6.19 21.61 20.11
CA LYS A 314 -5.25 21.89 19.02
C LYS A 314 -4.06 22.74 19.45
N SER A 315 -4.23 23.67 20.40
CA SER A 315 -3.23 24.70 20.70
C SER A 315 -2.50 24.52 22.02
N ASP A 316 -3.02 23.73 22.97
CA ASP A 316 -2.33 23.52 24.23
C ASP A 316 -1.01 22.75 23.98
N SER A 317 0.10 23.35 24.40
CA SER A 317 1.45 22.84 24.16
C SER A 317 1.68 21.44 24.73
N ARG A 318 0.88 21.01 25.72
CA ARG A 318 0.95 19.65 26.26
C ARG A 318 0.56 18.56 25.26
N PHE A 319 -0.18 18.93 24.20
CA PHE A 319 -0.61 18.02 23.15
C PHE A 319 0.26 18.12 21.90
N ILE A 320 1.26 19.00 21.86
CA ILE A 320 2.11 19.21 20.69
C ILE A 320 3.48 18.56 20.95
N PRO A 321 4.01 17.74 20.03
CA PRO A 321 5.34 17.17 20.20
C PRO A 321 6.42 18.26 20.14
N GLN A 322 7.36 18.22 21.07
CA GLN A 322 8.54 19.10 21.11
C GLN A 322 9.62 18.64 20.13
N THR A 323 9.72 17.33 19.90
CA THR A 323 10.67 16.71 18.97
C THR A 323 9.98 15.60 18.17
N ALA A 324 10.55 15.23 17.03
CA ALA A 324 10.05 14.11 16.24
C ALA A 324 10.23 12.78 17.00
N GLU A 325 11.28 12.66 17.81
CA GLU A 325 11.59 11.48 18.61
C GLU A 325 10.50 11.23 19.67
N GLN A 326 9.94 12.30 20.23
CA GLN A 326 8.83 12.21 21.18
C GLN A 326 7.60 11.51 20.58
N ILE A 327 7.35 11.64 19.27
CA ILE A 327 6.24 10.94 18.60
C ILE A 327 6.48 9.43 18.67
N GLY A 328 7.67 8.97 18.29
CA GLY A 328 8.06 7.55 18.34
C GLY A 328 8.00 6.97 19.75
N GLU A 329 8.51 7.70 20.74
CA GLU A 329 8.43 7.30 22.15
C GLU A 329 6.99 7.13 22.64
N ARG A 330 6.10 8.07 22.28
CA ARG A 330 4.68 8.01 22.68
C ARG A 330 3.94 6.88 21.99
N LEU A 331 4.24 6.61 20.71
CA LEU A 331 3.71 5.45 19.97
C LEU A 331 4.10 4.15 20.68
N MET A 332 5.38 3.97 21.00
CA MET A 332 5.86 2.75 21.64
C MET A 332 5.37 2.60 23.08
N ALA A 333 5.23 3.71 23.83
CA ALA A 333 4.64 3.68 25.16
C ALA A 333 3.17 3.23 25.13
N ALA A 334 2.40 3.65 24.12
CA ALA A 334 1.03 3.18 23.94
C ALA A 334 0.98 1.67 23.65
N ALA A 335 1.81 1.17 22.74
CA ALA A 335 1.90 -0.25 22.42
C ALA A 335 2.27 -1.10 23.66
N ALA A 336 3.29 -0.67 24.42
CA ALA A 336 3.68 -1.35 25.66
C ALA A 336 2.55 -1.42 26.71
N ARG A 337 1.65 -0.43 26.73
CA ARG A 337 0.50 -0.39 27.63
C ARG A 337 -0.61 -1.40 27.25
N ILE A 338 -0.79 -1.69 25.96
CA ILE A 338 -1.85 -2.62 25.51
C ILE A 338 -1.36 -4.07 25.45
N GLU A 339 -0.07 -4.29 25.21
CA GLU A 339 0.55 -5.62 25.08
C GLU A 339 0.13 -6.66 26.14
N PRO A 340 0.14 -6.34 27.45
CA PRO A 340 -0.28 -7.30 28.48
C PRO A 340 -1.75 -7.70 28.39
N LYS A 341 -2.59 -6.89 27.73
CA LYS A 341 -4.03 -7.14 27.55
C LYS A 341 -4.33 -7.97 26.31
N ILE A 342 -3.43 -8.01 25.33
CA ILE A 342 -3.62 -8.74 24.08
C ILE A 342 -4.01 -10.21 24.25
N PRO A 343 -3.47 -11.02 25.19
CA PRO A 343 -3.86 -12.43 25.26
C PRO A 343 -5.31 -12.63 25.77
N ALA A 344 -5.95 -11.60 26.32
CA ALA A 344 -7.35 -11.66 26.71
C ALA A 344 -8.31 -11.49 25.51
N PHE A 345 -7.83 -10.95 24.39
CA PHE A 345 -8.65 -10.65 23.20
C PHE A 345 -8.24 -11.49 21.97
N PHE A 346 -6.99 -11.93 21.90
CA PHE A 346 -6.44 -12.63 20.74
C PHE A 346 -5.79 -13.96 21.14
N THR A 347 -6.16 -15.02 20.42
CA THR A 347 -5.64 -16.39 20.62
C THR A 347 -4.30 -16.61 19.91
N ALA A 348 -3.99 -15.81 18.89
CA ALA A 348 -2.74 -15.85 18.13
C ALA A 348 -2.04 -14.50 18.20
N ARG A 349 -0.71 -14.50 18.01
CA ARG A 349 0.12 -13.30 17.95
C ARG A 349 1.19 -13.46 16.86
N PRO A 350 1.57 -12.39 16.15
CA PRO A 350 2.72 -12.42 15.28
C PRO A 350 3.99 -12.84 16.03
N THR A 351 4.84 -13.58 15.34
CA THR A 351 6.23 -13.82 15.74
C THR A 351 7.16 -12.71 15.28
N ALA A 352 6.81 -12.03 14.17
CA ALA A 352 7.52 -10.86 13.70
C ALA A 352 7.48 -9.74 14.75
N GLY A 353 8.62 -9.08 14.98
CA GLY A 353 8.68 -7.93 15.88
C GLY A 353 8.10 -6.67 15.23
N TYR A 354 7.90 -5.62 16.03
CA TYR A 354 7.47 -4.32 15.53
C TYR A 354 8.16 -3.13 16.20
N GLY A 355 7.99 -1.94 15.61
CA GLY A 355 8.42 -0.68 16.21
C GLY A 355 7.88 0.56 15.50
N ALA A 356 8.23 1.73 16.01
CA ALA A 356 8.02 3.01 15.35
C ALA A 356 9.37 3.60 14.93
N ARG A 357 9.47 4.13 13.72
CA ARG A 357 10.69 4.77 13.20
C ARG A 357 10.34 6.02 12.41
N ARG A 358 11.11 7.09 12.57
CA ARG A 358 10.91 8.31 11.78
C ARG A 358 11.20 8.02 10.30
N LEU A 359 10.40 8.61 9.42
CA LEU A 359 10.70 8.63 7.99
C LEU A 359 12.07 9.27 7.73
N ALA A 360 12.75 8.83 6.68
CA ALA A 360 13.92 9.54 6.19
C ALA A 360 13.52 10.98 5.83
N PRO A 361 14.30 12.02 6.18
CA PRO A 361 13.91 13.42 5.98
C PRO A 361 13.46 13.77 4.55
N ALA A 362 14.04 13.11 3.53
CA ALA A 362 13.67 13.31 2.13
C ALA A 362 12.25 12.81 1.78
N LEU A 363 11.69 11.89 2.57
CA LEU A 363 10.35 11.32 2.35
C LEU A 363 9.26 12.05 3.15
N GLU A 364 9.64 12.79 4.19
CA GLU A 364 8.70 13.47 5.07
C GLU A 364 7.79 14.50 4.36
N PRO A 365 8.25 15.30 3.39
CA PRO A 365 7.36 16.22 2.65
C PRO A 365 6.33 15.50 1.76
N LEU A 366 6.53 14.21 1.47
CA LEU A 366 5.69 13.44 0.56
C LEU A 366 4.56 12.69 1.27
N MET A 367 4.52 12.73 2.60
CA MET A 367 3.58 11.97 3.43
C MET A 367 2.92 12.89 4.44
N THR A 368 1.63 12.68 4.72
CA THR A 368 0.98 13.47 5.78
C THR A 368 1.37 12.96 7.16
N TYR A 369 1.03 11.72 7.55
CA TYR A 369 1.28 11.22 8.92
C TYR A 369 2.37 10.15 9.00
N GLY A 370 2.45 9.27 8.01
CA GLY A 370 3.31 8.09 8.02
C GLY A 370 2.66 6.94 7.25
N TYR A 371 3.23 5.76 7.34
CA TYR A 371 2.62 4.51 6.86
C TYR A 371 3.20 3.30 7.60
N TYR A 372 2.42 2.22 7.70
CA TYR A 372 2.93 0.93 8.13
C TYR A 372 3.74 0.22 7.04
N GLN A 373 4.95 -0.19 7.39
CA GLN A 373 5.79 -1.07 6.59
C GLN A 373 5.78 -2.47 7.21
N ALA A 374 5.25 -3.45 6.47
CA ALA A 374 5.25 -4.85 6.88
C ALA A 374 6.68 -5.44 6.93
N PRO A 375 6.89 -6.50 7.75
CA PRO A 375 8.10 -7.30 7.70
C PRO A 375 8.42 -7.77 6.27
N ASN A 376 9.71 -7.81 5.94
CA ASN A 376 10.23 -8.28 4.67
C ASN A 376 11.57 -9.03 4.84
N THR A 377 12.16 -9.47 3.74
CA THR A 377 13.39 -10.27 3.75
C THR A 377 14.63 -9.50 4.23
N VAL A 378 14.62 -8.17 4.15
CA VAL A 378 15.71 -7.30 4.60
C VAL A 378 15.57 -6.96 6.08
N ASP A 379 14.35 -6.67 6.51
CA ASP A 379 14.04 -6.36 7.91
C ASP A 379 12.83 -7.21 8.37
N PRO A 380 13.03 -8.20 9.26
CA PRO A 380 11.97 -9.07 9.73
C PRO A 380 11.03 -8.38 10.72
N LYS A 381 11.23 -7.09 11.02
CA LYS A 381 10.32 -6.30 11.85
C LYS A 381 9.39 -5.44 11.00
N GLY A 382 8.17 -5.28 11.48
CA GLY A 382 7.23 -4.29 10.98
C GLY A 382 7.46 -2.92 11.61
N TYR A 383 7.30 -1.84 10.85
CA TYR A 383 7.49 -0.50 11.38
C TYR A 383 6.35 0.42 10.99
N TYR A 384 5.82 1.15 11.97
CA TYR A 384 5.12 2.39 11.65
C TYR A 384 6.16 3.48 11.36
N LEU A 385 6.24 3.90 10.10
CA LEU A 385 7.15 4.93 9.63
C LEU A 385 6.48 6.30 9.75
N TYR A 386 6.69 6.97 10.88
CA TYR A 386 6.00 8.23 11.20
C TYR A 386 6.71 9.46 10.62
N ASN A 387 5.92 10.48 10.28
CA ASN A 387 6.41 11.76 9.80
C ASN A 387 6.76 12.70 10.98
N GLY A 388 8.01 13.16 11.03
CA GLY A 388 8.52 14.11 12.01
C GLY A 388 8.50 15.58 11.57
N LEU A 389 8.00 15.90 10.36
CA LEU A 389 7.78 17.28 9.92
C LEU A 389 6.47 17.87 10.45
N GLY A 390 6.46 19.20 10.57
CA GLY A 390 5.27 19.97 10.92
C GLY A 390 4.81 19.72 12.35
N LEU A 391 5.73 19.61 13.32
CA LEU A 391 5.42 19.24 14.71
C LEU A 391 4.31 20.10 15.34
N ALA A 392 4.28 21.40 15.02
CA ALA A 392 3.25 22.33 15.50
C ALA A 392 1.82 21.95 15.05
N ASP A 393 1.68 21.21 13.94
CA ASP A 393 0.42 20.72 13.40
C ASP A 393 0.11 19.28 13.83
N ARG A 394 0.94 18.68 14.70
CA ARG A 394 0.74 17.33 15.22
C ARG A 394 0.11 17.37 16.60
N SER A 395 -0.78 16.41 16.84
CA SER A 395 -1.34 16.16 18.16
C SER A 395 -0.83 14.85 18.74
N LEU A 396 -0.50 14.85 20.03
CA LEU A 396 -0.20 13.67 20.82
C LEU A 396 -1.48 13.00 21.35
N LEU A 397 -2.65 13.62 21.19
CA LEU A 397 -3.94 13.09 21.69
C LEU A 397 -4.34 11.78 21.02
N ASN A 398 -4.09 11.65 19.72
CA ASN A 398 -4.45 10.46 18.94
C ASN A 398 -3.30 9.46 18.82
N VAL A 399 -2.13 9.71 19.42
CA VAL A 399 -0.96 8.81 19.27
C VAL A 399 -1.22 7.40 19.79
N ALA A 400 -2.02 7.25 20.86
CA ALA A 400 -2.37 5.92 21.35
C ALA A 400 -3.23 5.16 20.32
N ALA A 401 -4.28 5.80 19.79
CA ALA A 401 -5.13 5.22 18.76
C ALA A 401 -4.32 4.87 17.50
N LEU A 402 -3.44 5.77 17.05
CA LEU A 402 -2.57 5.54 15.90
C LEU A 402 -1.58 4.38 16.13
N SER A 403 -1.04 4.26 17.35
CA SER A 403 -0.19 3.12 17.72
C SER A 403 -0.97 1.80 17.64
N TYR A 404 -2.21 1.79 18.09
CA TYR A 404 -3.06 0.61 18.03
C TYR A 404 -3.45 0.25 16.60
N HIS A 405 -3.79 1.25 15.79
CA HIS A 405 -4.12 1.10 14.37
C HIS A 405 -2.95 0.57 13.54
N GLU A 406 -1.76 1.14 13.70
CA GLU A 406 -0.61 0.81 12.84
C GLU A 406 0.20 -0.39 13.35
N LEU A 407 0.22 -0.62 14.67
CA LEU A 407 1.04 -1.64 15.30
C LEU A 407 0.17 -2.74 15.91
N VAL A 408 -0.06 -2.68 17.23
CA VAL A 408 -0.70 -3.76 17.98
C VAL A 408 -1.96 -3.22 18.66
N PRO A 409 -3.14 -3.81 18.40
CA PRO A 409 -3.41 -5.02 17.60
C PRO A 409 -3.77 -4.78 16.11
N GLY A 410 -3.47 -3.63 15.52
CA GLY A 410 -3.89 -3.26 14.16
C GLY A 410 -3.03 -3.87 13.03
N HIS A 411 -2.57 -3.03 12.09
CA HIS A 411 -1.93 -3.44 10.83
C HIS A 411 -0.77 -4.41 11.00
N HIS A 412 0.15 -4.16 11.94
CA HIS A 412 1.23 -5.12 12.19
C HIS A 412 0.70 -6.49 12.58
N PHE A 413 -0.27 -6.51 13.50
CA PHE A 413 -0.83 -7.76 14.00
C PHE A 413 -1.51 -8.55 12.88
N GLN A 414 -2.38 -7.90 12.11
CA GLN A 414 -3.16 -8.54 11.03
C GLN A 414 -2.28 -8.98 9.87
N ILE A 415 -1.39 -8.12 9.39
CA ILE A 415 -0.57 -8.41 8.22
C ILE A 415 0.46 -9.48 8.54
N ALA A 416 1.12 -9.40 9.70
CA ALA A 416 2.11 -10.40 10.09
C ALA A 416 1.47 -11.76 10.34
N LEU A 417 0.33 -11.85 11.03
CA LEU A 417 -0.40 -13.11 11.18
C LEU A 417 -0.82 -13.71 9.83
N THR A 418 -1.28 -12.88 8.89
CA THR A 418 -1.65 -13.35 7.55
C THR A 418 -0.45 -13.95 6.80
N LYS A 419 0.72 -13.28 6.86
CA LYS A 419 1.96 -13.77 6.23
C LYS A 419 2.53 -15.02 6.91
N GLU A 420 2.43 -15.10 8.23
CA GLU A 420 2.94 -16.22 9.02
C GLU A 420 2.03 -17.47 8.94
N ASN A 421 0.78 -17.31 8.49
CA ASN A 421 -0.18 -18.39 8.40
C ASN A 421 0.11 -19.31 7.19
N THR A 422 0.84 -20.40 7.45
CA THR A 422 1.21 -21.42 6.45
C THR A 422 0.04 -22.29 5.97
N SER A 423 -1.14 -22.18 6.60
CA SER A 423 -2.36 -22.84 6.09
C SER A 423 -3.03 -22.08 4.94
N LEU A 424 -2.67 -20.81 4.74
CA LEU A 424 -3.14 -20.02 3.60
C LEU A 424 -2.31 -20.31 2.36
N SER A 425 -2.97 -20.37 1.20
CA SER A 425 -2.27 -20.39 -0.08
C SER A 425 -1.49 -19.08 -0.28
N GLY A 426 -0.44 -19.11 -1.11
CA GLY A 426 0.36 -17.92 -1.38
C GLY A 426 -0.47 -16.75 -1.92
N PHE A 427 -1.51 -17.05 -2.72
CA PHE A 427 -2.49 -16.07 -3.18
C PHE A 427 -3.15 -15.35 -2.00
N ARG A 428 -3.65 -16.09 -1.00
CA ARG A 428 -4.35 -15.52 0.17
C ARG A 428 -3.41 -14.82 1.14
N GLN A 429 -2.15 -15.23 1.23
CA GLN A 429 -1.14 -14.50 2.02
C GLN A 429 -0.80 -13.12 1.43
N ARG A 430 -1.06 -12.91 0.13
CA ARG A 430 -0.83 -11.65 -0.59
C ARG A 430 -2.10 -10.84 -0.83
N ALA A 431 -3.28 -11.42 -0.62
CA ALA A 431 -4.55 -10.75 -0.86
C ALA A 431 -4.71 -9.55 0.10
N GLY A 432 -5.06 -8.39 -0.45
CA GLY A 432 -5.23 -7.15 0.30
C GLY A 432 -6.49 -6.42 -0.11
N TYR A 433 -7.47 -6.35 0.80
CA TYR A 433 -8.75 -5.68 0.57
C TYR A 433 -8.86 -4.47 1.50
N THR A 434 -9.10 -3.27 0.94
CA THR A 434 -9.06 -2.01 1.72
C THR A 434 -9.96 -2.05 2.96
N ALA A 435 -11.24 -2.43 2.81
CA ALA A 435 -12.16 -2.52 3.95
C ALA A 435 -11.74 -3.53 5.02
N TYR A 436 -11.11 -4.65 4.63
CA TYR A 436 -10.63 -5.66 5.58
C TYR A 436 -9.37 -5.20 6.32
N LEU A 437 -8.45 -4.53 5.61
CA LEU A 437 -7.21 -4.01 6.19
C LEU A 437 -7.48 -2.80 7.09
N GLU A 438 -8.06 -1.75 6.53
CA GLU A 438 -8.31 -0.50 7.27
C GLU A 438 -9.39 -0.69 8.33
N GLY A 439 -10.43 -1.47 8.04
CA GLY A 439 -11.47 -1.79 9.03
C GLY A 439 -11.01 -2.71 10.16
N TRP A 440 -9.83 -3.35 10.05
CA TRP A 440 -9.19 -4.03 11.18
C TRP A 440 -8.34 -3.06 12.02
N GLY A 441 -7.67 -2.11 11.37
CA GLY A 441 -6.86 -1.11 12.06
C GLY A 441 -7.69 -0.13 12.88
N GLU A 442 -8.86 0.26 12.38
CA GLU A 442 -9.88 1.04 13.11
C GLU A 442 -10.60 0.21 14.18
#